data_AF-A0A2U1WDA7-F1
#
_entry.id   AF-A0A2U1WDA7-F1
#
_cell.length_a   1.000
_cell.length_b   1.000
_cell.length_c   1.000
_cell.angle_alpha   90.00
_cell.angle_beta   90.00
_cell.angle_gamma   90.00
#
_symmetry.space_group_name_H-M   'P 1'
#
loop_
_entity.id
_entity.type
_entity.pdbx_description
1 polymer ?
#
loop_
_entity_poly.entity_id
_entity_poly.type
_entity_poly.pdbx_seq_one_letter_code
_entity_poly.pdbx_strand_id
1 'polypeptide(L)'
;MVVLHTAAACDGRNYVVVEYAPKQGCRWYEARRLVLAETDGTLYYQTNGRNVVRIFKDISYDDVRSRSVRWEYRGMVERLKRKADELARQVITPSGALVLTEKDLEAAANAAGGMK
;
A
#
# COMPACT_ATOMS: atom_id res chain seq x y z
N MET A 1 -2.36 -17.22 6.81
CA MET A 1 -2.13 -15.89 6.22
C MET A 1 -0.76 -15.42 6.65
N VAL A 2 -0.03 -14.76 5.77
CA VAL A 2 1.30 -14.21 6.04
C VAL A 2 1.34 -12.78 5.52
N VAL A 3 1.78 -11.82 6.34
CA VAL A 3 2.12 -10.48 5.85
C VAL A 3 3.49 -10.58 5.19
N LEU A 4 3.54 -10.32 3.88
CA LEU A 4 4.75 -10.41 3.09
C LEU A 4 5.54 -9.10 3.11
N HIS A 5 4.86 -7.97 3.31
CA HIS A 5 5.46 -6.64 3.33
C HIS A 5 4.52 -5.60 3.95
N THR A 6 5.10 -4.60 4.59
CA THR A 6 4.40 -3.42 5.14
C THR A 6 5.20 -2.17 4.79
N ALA A 7 4.56 -1.20 4.15
CA ALA A 7 5.11 0.12 3.87
C ALA A 7 4.29 1.18 4.63
N ALA A 8 4.94 1.89 5.55
CA ALA A 8 4.31 2.95 6.33
C ALA A 8 4.40 4.29 5.59
N ALA A 9 3.28 5.02 5.53
CA ALA A 9 3.20 6.39 5.05
C ALA A 9 3.38 7.39 6.20
N CYS A 10 3.79 8.61 5.88
CA CYS A 10 4.06 9.65 6.89
C CYS A 10 2.80 10.16 7.62
N ASP A 11 1.62 9.96 7.06
CA ASP A 11 0.33 10.34 7.67
C ASP A 11 -0.26 9.27 8.60
N GLY A 12 0.53 8.22 8.89
CA GLY A 12 0.14 7.15 9.79
C GLY A 12 -0.55 5.97 9.12
N ARG A 13 -0.85 6.02 7.82
CA ARG A 13 -1.42 4.87 7.09
C ARG A 13 -0.35 3.83 6.77
N ASN A 14 -0.76 2.56 6.65
CA ASN A 14 0.14 1.50 6.15
C ASN A 14 -0.43 0.81 4.91
N TYR A 15 0.44 0.51 3.96
CA TYR A 15 0.17 -0.32 2.80
C TYR A 15 0.77 -1.71 3.01
N VAL A 16 -0.07 -2.74 3.03
CA VAL A 16 0.33 -4.10 3.37
C VAL A 16 0.10 -5.06 2.20
N VAL A 17 1.09 -5.93 1.97
CA VAL A 17 0.97 -7.06 1.05
C VAL A 17 0.79 -8.32 1.86
N VAL A 18 -0.32 -9.01 1.63
CA VAL A 18 -0.73 -10.16 2.41
C VAL A 18 -0.93 -11.37 1.51
N GLU A 19 -0.40 -12.51 1.94
CA GLU A 19 -0.70 -13.80 1.36
C GLU A 19 -1.73 -14.55 2.21
N TYR A 20 -2.74 -15.08 1.52
CA TYR A 20 -3.69 -16.03 2.01
C TYR A 20 -3.43 -17.40 1.41
N ALA A 21 -3.31 -18.39 2.30
CA ALA A 21 -3.38 -19.79 1.96
C ALA A 21 -4.78 -20.27 2.35
N PRO A 22 -5.73 -20.50 1.42
CA PRO A 22 -6.97 -21.18 1.76
C PRO A 22 -6.62 -22.53 2.42
N LYS A 23 -7.30 -22.86 3.53
CA LYS A 23 -7.11 -24.17 4.19
C LYS A 23 -7.43 -25.26 3.16
N GLN A 24 -6.43 -26.09 2.91
CA GLN A 24 -6.38 -27.08 1.83
C GLN A 24 -7.64 -27.96 1.80
N GLY A 25 -8.35 -27.95 0.66
CA GLY A 25 -9.31 -29.02 0.33
C GLY A 25 -8.63 -30.27 -0.22
N CYS A 26 -7.43 -30.15 -0.80
CA CYS A 26 -6.74 -31.26 -1.48
C CYS A 26 -5.21 -31.07 -1.49
N ARG A 27 -4.46 -32.18 -1.38
CA ARG A 27 -2.97 -32.24 -1.34
C ARG A 27 -2.28 -31.92 -2.68
N TRP A 28 -3.07 -31.87 -3.76
CA TRP A 28 -2.62 -31.85 -5.16
C TRP A 28 -2.37 -30.46 -5.73
N TYR A 29 -3.01 -29.42 -5.20
CA TYR A 29 -2.82 -28.03 -5.62
C TYR A 29 -2.47 -27.15 -4.44
N GLU A 30 -1.72 -26.08 -4.69
CA GLU A 30 -1.34 -25.10 -3.68
C GLU A 30 -1.89 -23.73 -4.04
N ALA A 31 -3.16 -23.50 -3.72
CA ALA A 31 -3.82 -22.23 -3.97
C ALA A 31 -3.25 -21.13 -3.06
N ARG A 32 -3.06 -19.94 -3.62
CA ARG A 32 -2.59 -18.74 -2.91
C ARG A 32 -3.39 -17.53 -3.37
N ARG A 33 -3.66 -16.60 -2.46
CA ARG A 33 -4.27 -15.31 -2.80
C ARG A 33 -3.40 -14.18 -2.26
N LEU A 34 -3.08 -13.23 -3.11
CA LEU A 34 -2.27 -12.05 -2.78
C LEU A 34 -3.18 -10.82 -2.73
N VAL A 35 -3.05 -10.05 -1.66
CA VAL A 35 -3.82 -8.82 -1.44
C VAL A 35 -2.86 -7.67 -1.17
N LEU A 36 -3.07 -6.53 -1.83
CA LEU A 36 -2.47 -5.25 -1.46
C LEU A 36 -3.58 -4.36 -0.89
N ALA A 37 -3.42 -3.95 0.37
CA ALA A 37 -4.43 -3.20 1.10
C ALA A 37 -3.84 -1.97 1.81
N GLU A 38 -4.65 -0.93 1.94
CA GLU A 38 -4.46 0.21 2.84
C GLU A 38 -5.04 -0.12 4.20
N THR A 39 -4.33 0.24 5.24
CA THR A 39 -4.79 0.19 6.62
C THR A 39 -4.68 1.54 7.28
N ASP A 40 -5.52 1.76 8.28
CA ASP A 40 -5.60 2.97 9.11
C ASP A 40 -4.38 3.21 10.02
N GLY A 41 -3.28 2.48 9.82
CA GLY A 41 -2.08 2.55 10.65
C GLY A 41 -1.97 1.44 11.69
N THR A 42 -3.05 0.71 11.97
CA THR A 42 -3.00 -0.45 12.85
C THR A 42 -2.44 -1.68 12.13
N LEU A 43 -1.78 -2.57 12.89
CA LEU A 43 -1.26 -3.83 12.36
C LEU A 43 -2.38 -4.64 11.71
N TYR A 44 -2.11 -5.21 10.54
CA TYR A 44 -3.10 -6.02 9.81
C TYR A 44 -3.50 -7.26 10.60
N TYR A 45 -4.70 -7.25 11.19
CA TYR A 45 -5.26 -8.39 11.91
C TYR A 45 -6.43 -9.00 11.11
N GLN A 46 -6.20 -10.24 10.67
CA GLN A 46 -7.03 -10.99 9.73
C GLN A 46 -8.50 -11.13 10.12
N THR A 47 -8.82 -11.09 11.42
CA THR A 47 -10.06 -11.69 11.91
C THR A 47 -11.32 -10.96 11.46
N ASN A 48 -11.25 -9.67 11.09
CA ASN A 48 -12.41 -8.93 10.59
C ASN A 48 -12.12 -7.90 9.49
N GLY A 49 -10.88 -7.73 9.03
CA GLY A 49 -10.54 -6.67 8.05
C GLY A 49 -10.95 -5.26 8.49
N ARG A 50 -11.22 -5.05 9.79
CA ARG A 50 -11.80 -3.80 10.34
C ARG A 50 -10.90 -2.59 10.15
N ASN A 51 -9.60 -2.83 10.07
CA ASN A 51 -8.61 -1.80 9.84
C ASN A 51 -8.23 -1.64 8.36
N VAL A 52 -8.80 -2.44 7.47
CA VAL A 52 -8.61 -2.27 6.02
C VAL A 52 -9.50 -1.13 5.56
N VAL A 53 -8.86 -0.04 5.17
CA VAL A 53 -9.53 1.14 4.63
C VAL A 53 -9.87 0.91 3.16
N ARG A 54 -8.94 0.28 2.42
CA ARG A 54 -9.07 0.09 0.97
C ARG A 54 -8.29 -1.11 0.47
N ILE A 55 -8.82 -1.81 -0.53
CA ILE A 55 -8.10 -2.86 -1.25
C ILE A 55 -7.72 -2.32 -2.63
N PHE A 56 -6.44 -2.43 -3.00
CA PHE A 56 -5.94 -2.00 -4.31
C PHE A 56 -5.83 -3.17 -5.29
N LYS A 57 -5.39 -4.32 -4.78
CA LYS A 57 -5.25 -5.53 -5.58
C LYS A 57 -5.64 -6.75 -4.76
N ASP A 58 -6.24 -7.69 -5.48
CA ASP A 58 -6.72 -8.95 -4.96
C ASP A 58 -6.62 -9.98 -6.09
N ILE A 59 -5.70 -10.93 -5.95
CA ILE A 59 -5.30 -11.85 -7.01
C ILE A 59 -5.29 -13.25 -6.43
N SER A 60 -5.93 -14.20 -7.10
CA SER A 60 -5.94 -15.61 -6.72
C SER A 60 -5.15 -16.44 -7.72
N TYR A 61 -4.42 -17.42 -7.20
CA TYR A 61 -3.66 -18.42 -7.92
C TYR A 61 -4.14 -19.79 -7.48
N ASP A 62 -4.55 -20.63 -8.43
CA ASP A 62 -5.11 -21.96 -8.14
C ASP A 62 -4.04 -22.96 -7.71
N ASP A 63 -2.86 -22.89 -8.32
CA ASP A 63 -1.72 -23.73 -7.95
C ASP A 63 -0.36 -23.08 -8.20
N VAL A 64 0.28 -22.59 -7.14
CA VAL A 64 1.64 -22.00 -7.23
C VAL A 64 2.75 -23.05 -7.37
N ARG A 65 2.44 -24.36 -7.34
CA ARG A 65 3.42 -25.41 -7.64
C ARG A 65 3.69 -25.52 -9.13
N SER A 66 2.69 -25.26 -9.98
CA SER A 66 2.87 -25.22 -11.43
C SER A 66 3.99 -24.24 -11.82
N ARG A 67 4.90 -24.67 -12.71
CA ARG A 67 6.14 -23.91 -13.02
C ARG A 67 5.84 -22.51 -13.56
N SER A 68 4.87 -22.38 -14.47
CA SER A 68 4.46 -21.11 -15.07
C SER A 68 3.84 -20.19 -14.02
N VAL A 69 2.89 -20.71 -13.24
CA VAL A 69 2.20 -19.97 -12.18
C VAL A 69 3.16 -19.52 -11.09
N ARG A 70 4.13 -20.37 -10.72
CA ARG A 70 5.13 -20.06 -9.69
C ARG A 70 5.95 -18.81 -10.03
N TRP A 71 6.38 -18.69 -11.28
CA TRP A 71 7.16 -17.53 -11.73
C TRP A 71 6.31 -16.27 -11.75
N GLU A 72 5.08 -16.37 -12.24
CA GLU A 72 4.14 -15.26 -12.24
C GLU A 72 3.82 -14.79 -10.82
N TYR A 73 3.50 -15.72 -9.92
CA TYR A 73 3.22 -15.48 -8.51
C TYR A 73 4.40 -14.76 -7.83
N ARG A 74 5.64 -15.27 -7.98
CA ARG A 74 6.84 -14.64 -7.41
C ARG A 74 7.05 -13.23 -7.95
N GLY A 75 6.90 -13.04 -9.25
CA GLY A 75 6.98 -11.72 -9.88
C GLY A 75 5.89 -10.78 -9.40
N MET A 76 4.68 -11.29 -9.14
CA MET A 76 3.57 -10.52 -8.62
C MET A 76 3.80 -10.08 -7.19
N VAL A 77 4.33 -10.95 -6.32
CA VAL A 77 4.72 -10.59 -4.96
C VAL A 77 5.65 -9.37 -4.98
N GLU A 78 6.73 -9.41 -5.75
CA GLU A 78 7.70 -8.31 -5.81
C GLU A 78 7.11 -7.03 -6.43
N ARG A 79 6.22 -7.15 -7.42
CA ARG A 79 5.49 -5.99 -7.96
C ARG A 79 4.58 -5.34 -6.94
N LEU A 80 3.85 -6.13 -6.15
CA LEU A 80 2.95 -5.62 -5.12
C LEU A 80 3.73 -4.95 -3.98
N LYS A 81 4.89 -5.48 -3.58
CA LYS A 81 5.78 -4.85 -2.59
C LYS A 81 6.24 -3.48 -3.06
N ARG A 82 6.80 -3.41 -4.28
CA ARG A 82 7.20 -2.13 -4.90
C ARG A 82 6.03 -1.15 -4.98
N LYS A 83 4.83 -1.64 -5.29
CA LYS A 83 3.64 -0.80 -5.37
C LYS A 83 3.22 -0.25 -4.00
N ALA A 84 3.33 -1.06 -2.94
CA ALA A 84 3.10 -0.58 -1.58
C ALA A 84 4.07 0.55 -1.21
N ASP A 85 5.36 0.41 -1.55
CA ASP A 85 6.36 1.46 -1.31
C ASP A 85 6.13 2.72 -2.15
N GLU A 86 5.64 2.58 -3.39
CA GLU A 86 5.23 3.72 -4.21
C GLU A 86 4.05 4.46 -3.58
N LEU A 87 3.02 3.73 -3.13
CA LEU A 87 1.85 4.33 -2.49
C LEU A 87 2.23 5.05 -1.19
N ALA A 88 3.06 4.42 -0.35
CA ALA A 88 3.56 5.03 0.88
C ALA A 88 4.35 6.33 0.61
N ARG A 89 5.15 6.36 -0.47
CA ARG A 89 5.90 7.55 -0.88
C ARG A 89 5.04 8.62 -1.55
N GLN A 90 4.01 8.26 -2.29
CA GLN A 90 3.13 9.24 -2.94
C GLN A 90 2.39 10.12 -1.93
N VAL A 91 2.09 9.59 -0.74
CA VAL A 91 1.52 10.34 0.38
C VAL A 91 2.46 11.45 0.91
N ILE A 92 3.77 11.36 0.64
CA ILE A 92 4.75 12.43 0.93
C ILE A 92 4.49 13.66 0.05
N THR A 93 3.76 13.51 -1.06
CA THR A 93 3.28 14.65 -1.84
C THR A 93 1.92 15.02 -1.28
N PRO A 94 1.81 16.00 -0.36
CA PRO A 94 0.51 16.47 0.05
C PRO A 94 -0.23 16.91 -1.22
N SER A 95 -1.43 16.39 -1.45
CA SER A 95 -2.36 16.88 -2.47
C SER A 95 -2.81 18.33 -2.23
N GLY A 96 -2.24 18.99 -1.23
CA GLY A 96 -2.28 20.42 -0.98
C GLY A 96 -0.89 21.01 -0.71
N ALA A 97 0.13 20.64 -1.48
CA ALA A 97 1.28 21.53 -1.63
C ALA A 97 0.73 22.84 -2.21
N LEU A 98 0.45 23.80 -1.33
CA LEU A 98 0.25 25.20 -1.68
C LEU A 98 1.42 25.55 -2.59
N VAL A 99 1.15 25.62 -3.89
CA VAL A 99 2.06 26.22 -4.85
C VAL A 99 2.04 27.69 -4.47
N LEU A 100 2.95 28.08 -3.57
CA LEU A 100 3.20 29.49 -3.27
C LEU A 100 3.65 30.10 -4.59
N THR A 101 2.74 30.84 -5.21
CA THR A 101 3.05 31.61 -6.41
C THR A 101 3.95 32.78 -6.01
N GLU A 102 4.72 33.37 -6.92
CA GLU A 102 5.52 34.57 -6.62
C GLU A 102 4.67 35.68 -5.97
N LYS A 103 3.38 35.76 -6.31
CA LYS A 103 2.42 36.67 -5.69
C LYS A 103 2.19 36.41 -4.20
N ASP A 104 2.21 35.15 -3.76
CA ASP A 104 2.02 34.80 -2.35
C ASP A 104 3.27 35.16 -1.52
N LEU A 105 4.46 35.07 -2.13
CA LEU A 105 5.72 35.51 -1.53
C LEU A 105 5.83 37.04 -1.45
N GLU A 106 5.39 37.76 -2.50
CA GLU A 106 5.32 39.23 -2.50
C GLU A 106 4.30 39.75 -1.46
N ALA A 107 3.15 39.09 -1.33
CA ALA A 107 2.14 39.45 -0.33
C ALA A 107 2.66 39.26 1.11
N ALA A 108 3.40 38.19 1.38
CA ALA A 108 4.02 37.94 2.68
C ALA A 108 5.15 38.94 2.99
N ALA A 109 5.96 39.32 2.00
CA ALA A 109 7.01 40.33 2.16
C ALA A 109 6.43 41.73 2.46
N ASN A 110 5.32 42.10 1.81
CA ASN A 110 4.62 43.37 2.09
C ASN A 110 3.93 43.39 3.46
N ALA A 111 3.44 42.25 3.95
CA ALA A 111 2.87 42.14 5.29
C ALA A 111 3.91 42.28 6.41
N ALA A 112 5.16 41.84 6.18
CA ALA A 112 6.24 41.93 7.15
C ALA A 112 6.91 43.33 7.22
N GLY A 113 6.77 44.15 6.16
CA GLY A 113 7.35 45.50 6.10
C GLY A 113 6.47 46.61 6.70
N GLY A 114 5.28 46.27 7.21
CA GLY A 114 4.27 47.22 7.69
C GLY A 114 4.22 47.39 9.21
N MET A 115 5.35 47.58 9.89
CA MET A 115 5.38 48.08 11.27
C MET A 115 6.06 49.45 11.27
N LYS A 116 5.25 50.50 11.27
CA LYS A 116 5.62 51.82 11.80
C LYS A 116 5.24 51.88 13.27
#